data_AF-A0A6J4X6C6-F1
#
_entry.id   AF-A0A6J4X6C6-F1
#
_cell.length_a   1.000
_cell.length_b   1.000
_cell.length_c   1.000
_cell.angle_alpha   90.00
_cell.angle_beta   90.00
_cell.angle_gamma   90.00
#
_symmetry.space_group_name_H-M   'P 1'
#
loop_
_entity.id
_entity.type
_entity.pdbx_description
1 polymer ?
#
loop_
_entity_poly.entity_id
_entity_poly.type
_entity_poly.pdbx_seq_one_letter_code
_entity_poly.pdbx_strand_id
1 'polypeptide(L)' 'MQLAFCNRFSFEVKVCHYPPGSSKWNPIEHRMFSFISSNWAGQPPLGYETVLKFIRTTKTTAGLKIRAFFK' A
#
# COMPACT_ATOMS: atom_id res chain seq x y z
N MET A 1 6.52 20.68 -6.21
CA MET A 1 6.95 19.84 -5.07
C MET A 1 7.66 18.56 -5.54
N GLN A 2 7.16 17.89 -6.59
CA GLN A 2 7.74 16.66 -7.14
C GLN A 2 9.18 16.85 -7.69
N LEU A 3 9.46 17.93 -8.42
CA LEU A 3 10.80 18.20 -8.99
C LEU A 3 11.90 18.30 -7.92
N ALA A 4 11.62 18.96 -6.79
CA ALA A 4 12.59 19.08 -5.70
C ALA A 4 12.92 17.72 -5.05
N PHE A 5 11.93 16.83 -4.95
CA PHE A 5 12.13 15.46 -4.47
C PHE A 5 12.97 14.64 -5.46
N CYS A 6 12.58 14.63 -6.73
CA CYS A 6 13.31 13.90 -7.77
C CYS A 6 14.77 14.34 -7.88
N ASN A 7 15.03 15.65 -7.84
CA ASN A 7 16.39 16.20 -7.90
C ASN A 7 17.23 15.81 -6.69
N ARG A 8 16.64 15.85 -5.48
CA ARG A 8 17.36 15.52 -4.24
C ARG A 8 17.80 14.05 -4.19
N PHE A 9 16.97 13.14 -4.69
CA PHE A 9 17.23 11.70 -4.64
C PHE A 9 17.72 11.12 -5.96
N SER A 10 17.90 11.96 -6.99
CA SER A 10 18.27 11.56 -8.35
C SER A 10 17.36 10.44 -8.89
N PHE A 11 16.06 10.56 -8.64
CA PHE A 11 15.05 9.61 -9.11
C PHE A 11 14.33 10.11 -10.35
N GLU A 12 14.21 9.23 -11.34
CA GLU A 12 13.30 9.42 -12.45
C GLU A 12 11.91 8.92 -12.04
N VAL A 13 10.94 9.83 -11.99
CA VAL A 13 9.55 9.52 -11.57
C VAL A 13 8.60 9.84 -12.70
N LYS A 14 7.79 8.84 -13.07
CA LYS A 14 6.67 9.03 -13.99
C LYS A 14 5.38 9.21 -13.19
N VAL A 15 4.70 10.33 -13.42
CA VAL A 15 3.38 10.60 -12.83
C VAL A 15 2.30 10.25 -13.84
N CYS A 16 1.40 9.36 -13.46
CA CYS A 16 0.21 9.02 -14.26
C CYS A 16 -1.02 9.67 -13.60
N HIS A 17 -1.72 10.52 -14.34
CA HIS A 17 -3.00 11.07 -13.90
C HIS A 17 -4.13 10.08 -14.18
N TYR A 18 -4.95 9.82 -13.17
CA TYR A 18 -6.18 9.06 -13.31
C TYR A 18 -7.39 10.00 -13.18
N PRO A 19 -8.49 9.78 -13.94
CA PRO A 19 -9.70 10.58 -13.79
C PRO A 19 -10.32 10.48 -12.38
N PRO A 20 -11.17 11.44 -11.97
CA PRO A 20 -11.96 11.31 -10.74
C PRO A 20 -12.76 10.00 -10.71
N GLY A 21 -12.89 9.37 -9.54
CA GLY A 21 -13.66 8.13 -9.36
C GLY A 21 -12.98 6.85 -9.87
N SER A 22 -11.69 6.90 -10.20
CA SER A 22 -10.93 5.77 -10.75
C SER A 22 -10.23 4.89 -9.70
N SER A 23 -10.51 5.05 -8.41
CA SER A 23 -9.90 4.23 -7.34
C SER A 23 -10.12 2.74 -7.59
N LYS A 24 -11.31 2.36 -8.08
CA LYS A 24 -11.63 0.99 -8.50
C LYS A 24 -10.70 0.45 -9.58
N TRP A 25 -9.97 1.27 -10.32
CA TRP A 25 -9.06 0.82 -11.37
C TRP A 25 -7.59 0.95 -10.98
N ASN A 26 -7.29 1.47 -9.78
CA ASN A 26 -5.93 1.58 -9.31
C ASN A 26 -5.36 0.19 -8.97
N PRO A 27 -4.27 -0.27 -9.62
CA PRO A 27 -3.75 -1.61 -9.41
C PRO A 27 -3.36 -1.93 -7.97
N ILE A 28 -2.94 -0.92 -7.19
CA ILE A 28 -2.53 -1.14 -5.79
C ILE A 28 -3.69 -1.60 -4.91
N GLU A 29 -4.91 -1.13 -5.22
CA GLU A 29 -6.12 -1.51 -4.48
C GLU A 29 -6.38 -3.01 -4.64
N HIS A 30 -6.24 -3.54 -5.85
CA HIS A 30 -6.51 -4.94 -6.16
C HIS A 30 -5.37 -5.89 -5.83
N ARG A 31 -4.12 -5.43 -5.99
CA ARG A 31 -2.93 -6.28 -5.85
C ARG A 31 -2.39 -6.32 -4.44
N MET A 32 -2.70 -5.33 -3.60
CA MET A 32 -2.14 -5.22 -2.26
C MET A 32 -3.22 -4.95 -1.21
N PHE A 33 -3.99 -3.86 -1.33
CA PHE A 33 -4.91 -3.45 -0.26
C PHE A 33 -6.08 -4.42 -0.05
N SER A 34 -6.59 -5.04 -1.13
CA SER A 34 -7.61 -6.10 -1.05
C SER A 34 -7.18 -7.23 -0.09
N PHE A 35 -5.96 -7.74 -0.25
CA PHE A 35 -5.43 -8.83 0.57
C PHE A 35 -5.13 -8.40 2.01
N ILE A 36 -4.72 -7.14 2.22
CA ILE A 36 -4.59 -6.59 3.58
C ILE A 36 -5.97 -6.58 4.25
N SER A 37 -6.99 -6.05 3.58
CA SER A 37 -8.36 -5.99 4.08
C SER A 37 -8.96 -7.38 4.31
N SER A 38 -8.65 -8.37 3.47
CA SER A 38 -9.07 -9.76 3.69
C SER A 38 -8.38 -10.39 4.91
N ASN A 39 -7.07 -10.19 5.07
CA ASN A 39 -6.33 -10.67 6.25
C ASN A 39 -6.81 -10.00 7.56
N TRP A 40 -7.34 -8.79 7.42
CA TRP A 40 -7.88 -7.97 8.50
C TRP A 40 -9.30 -8.37 8.93
N ALA A 41 -10.09 -8.97 8.03
CA ALA A 41 -11.54 -9.06 8.17
C ALA A 41 -11.98 -9.63 9.54
N GLY A 42 -12.83 -8.87 10.25
CA GLY A 42 -13.38 -9.27 11.56
C GLY A 42 -12.52 -8.89 12.78
N GLN A 43 -11.44 -8.13 12.61
CA GLN A 43 -10.60 -7.65 13.73
C GLN A 43 -10.58 -6.13 13.79
N PRO A 44 -10.86 -5.47 14.93
CA PRO A 44 -10.80 -4.01 15.01
C PRO A 44 -9.35 -3.48 15.11
N PRO A 45 -8.99 -2.37 14.42
CA PRO A 45 -7.65 -1.75 14.49
C PRO A 45 -7.52 -0.93 15.76
N LEU A 46 -7.31 -1.60 16.89
CA LEU A 46 -7.23 -0.93 18.19
C LEU A 46 -5.87 -0.27 18.46
N GLY A 47 -4.87 -0.46 17.59
CA GLY A 47 -3.56 0.16 17.74
C GLY A 47 -2.62 -0.05 16.55
N TYR A 48 -1.55 0.75 16.50
CA TYR A 48 -0.54 0.70 15.44
C TYR A 48 0.11 -0.69 15.33
N GLU A 49 0.36 -1.35 16.45
CA GLU A 49 0.97 -2.68 16.46
C GLU A 49 0.08 -3.71 15.77
N THR A 50 -1.22 -3.70 16.09
CA THR A 50 -2.23 -4.53 15.43
C THR A 50 -2.26 -4.23 13.93
N VAL A 51 -2.21 -2.95 13.57
CA VAL A 51 -2.21 -2.56 12.16
C VAL A 51 -1.00 -3.09 11.41
N LEU A 52 0.20 -2.86 11.95
CA LEU A 52 1.46 -3.35 11.38
C LEU A 52 1.51 -4.86 11.32
N LYS A 53 0.98 -5.56 12.34
CA LYS A 53 0.90 -7.01 12.35
C LYS A 53 0.13 -7.51 11.14
N PHE A 54 -1.10 -7.03 10.91
CA PHE A 54 -1.91 -7.46 9.78
C PHE A 54 -1.26 -7.13 8.43
N ILE A 55 -0.68 -5.95 8.27
CA ILE A 55 0.02 -5.60 7.02
C ILE A 55 1.21 -6.54 6.77
N ARG A 56 2.01 -6.82 7.80
CA ARG A 56 3.22 -7.67 7.69
C ARG A 56 2.91 -9.16 7.52
N THR A 57 1.78 -9.62 8.05
CA THR A 57 1.37 -11.03 7.94
C THR A 57 0.62 -11.32 6.65
N THR A 58 0.12 -10.32 5.92
CA THR A 58 -0.50 -10.49 4.60
C THR A 58 0.49 -11.11 3.61
N LYS A 59 0.16 -12.32 3.17
CA LYS A 59 0.89 -13.08 2.14
C LYS A 59 -0.10 -13.82 1.25
N THR A 60 0.27 -14.06 0.00
CA THR A 60 -0.53 -14.89 -0.93
C THR A 60 0.30 -16.04 -1.47
N THR A 61 -0.36 -17.10 -1.92
CA THR A 61 0.29 -18.24 -2.61
C THR A 61 0.97 -17.80 -3.91
N ALA A 62 0.46 -16.74 -4.54
CA ALA A 62 1.06 -16.09 -5.71
C ALA A 62 2.33 -15.28 -5.39
N GLY A 63 2.77 -15.23 -4.12
CA GLY A 63 4.07 -14.66 -3.73
C GLY A 63 4.04 -13.23 -3.20
N LEU A 64 2.86 -12.63 -2.94
CA LEU A 64 2.80 -11.32 -2.28
C LEU A 64 3.47 -11.38 -0.91
N LYS A 65 4.41 -10.45 -0.65
CA LYS A 65 5.05 -10.24 0.64
C LYS A 65 5.15 -8.74 0.90
N ILE A 66 4.68 -8.30 2.07
CA ILE A 66 4.59 -6.88 2.40
C ILE A 66 5.51 -6.54 3.57
N ARG A 67 6.20 -5.40 3.48
CA ARG A 67 6.99 -4.82 4.57
C ARG A 67 6.33 -3.53 5.00
N ALA A 68 6.13 -3.37 6.31
CA ALA A 68 5.57 -2.15 6.90
C ALA A 68 6.43 -1.69 8.07
N PHE A 69 6.63 -0.38 8.18
CA PHE A 69 7.48 0.24 9.18
C PHE A 69 6.70 1.37 9.86
N PHE A 70 6.84 1.47 11.17
CA PHE A 70 6.34 2.57 11.99
C PHE A 70 7.50 3.01 12.88
N LYS A 71 7.66 4.32 13.03
CA LYS A 71 8.78 4.94 13.75
C LYS A 71 8.23 5.66 14.96
#